data_AF-A0A967SG35-F1
#
_entry.id   AF-A0A967SG35-F1
#
_cell.length_a   1.000
_cell.length_b   1.000
_cell.length_c   1.000
_cell.angle_alpha   90.00
_cell.angle_beta   90.00
_cell.angle_gamma   90.00
#
_symmetry.space_group_name_H-M   'P 1'
#
loop_
_entity.id
_entity.type
_entity.pdbx_description
1 polymer ?
#
loop_
_entity_poly.entity_id
_entity_poly.type
_entity_poly.pdbx_seq_one_letter_code
_entity_poly.pdbx_strand_id
1 'polypeptide(L)'
;HSYPHCWRCDSPLIYMARDSWYIRTTAVKDRMLENNRQVNWHPPEIGTGRFGEWLEGNVDWALSRDRYWGTPLPIWLCDAEDEHREVVGSYAELAGRAGPLSDDFDPHKPAIDELTWPCPACDGTMRRTPEVIDAWFDSGAMPFAQWHYPFEDEAAWARHFPADFIAEGLDQTRGWFYSLMAIATMMG
;
A
#
# COMPACT_ATOMS: atom_id res chain seq x y z
N HIS A 1 6.07 -32.12 -6.81
CA HIS A 1 5.53 -31.38 -5.63
C HIS A 1 4.92 -30.08 -6.16
N SER A 2 4.00 -29.46 -5.42
CA SER A 2 3.47 -28.14 -5.80
C SER A 2 4.57 -27.08 -5.63
N TYR A 3 4.76 -26.21 -6.62
CA TYR A 3 5.79 -25.16 -6.63
C TYR A 3 5.16 -23.81 -7.01
N PRO A 4 5.56 -22.69 -6.39
CA PRO A 4 4.94 -21.38 -6.65
C PRO A 4 5.30 -20.85 -8.04
N HIS A 5 4.29 -20.33 -8.74
CA HIS A 5 4.42 -19.69 -10.06
C HIS A 5 3.81 -18.28 -10.00
N CYS A 6 4.28 -17.39 -10.86
CA CYS A 6 3.75 -16.04 -10.99
C CYS A 6 2.26 -16.10 -11.38
N TRP A 7 1.38 -15.46 -10.60
CA TRP A 7 -0.07 -15.45 -10.83
C TRP A 7 -0.52 -14.78 -12.13
N ARG A 8 0.39 -14.08 -12.83
CA ARG A 8 0.09 -13.35 -14.06
C ARG A 8 0.64 -14.00 -15.34
N CYS A 9 1.81 -14.63 -15.26
CA CYS A 9 2.51 -15.16 -16.45
C CYS A 9 2.96 -16.62 -16.31
N ASP A 10 2.57 -17.29 -15.22
CA ASP A 10 2.81 -18.71 -14.97
C ASP A 10 4.29 -19.15 -14.96
N SER A 11 5.23 -18.20 -14.91
CA SER A 11 6.66 -18.50 -14.79
C SER A 11 6.99 -18.99 -13.37
N PRO A 12 7.86 -20.00 -13.19
CA PRO A 12 8.24 -20.50 -11.88
C PRO A 12 8.96 -19.42 -11.07
N LEU A 13 8.56 -19.25 -9.80
CA LEU A 13 9.15 -18.24 -8.92
C LEU A 13 10.45 -18.73 -8.28
N ILE A 14 11.33 -17.81 -7.93
CA ILE A 14 12.58 -18.10 -7.21
C ILE A 14 12.62 -17.20 -5.98
N TYR A 15 12.91 -17.78 -4.82
CA TYR A 15 13.19 -16.99 -3.61
C TYR A 15 14.60 -16.40 -3.72
N MET A 16 14.68 -15.07 -3.73
CA MET A 16 15.93 -14.34 -3.89
C MET A 16 15.97 -13.17 -2.92
N ALA A 17 17.13 -12.94 -2.29
CA ALA A 17 17.35 -11.76 -1.48
C ALA A 17 17.45 -10.52 -2.37
N ARG A 18 16.65 -9.51 -2.06
CA ARG A 18 16.58 -8.22 -2.76
C ARG A 18 16.13 -7.14 -1.79
N ASP A 19 16.50 -5.90 -2.08
CA ASP A 19 15.94 -4.75 -1.40
C ASP A 19 14.45 -4.60 -1.75
N SER A 20 13.63 -4.37 -0.73
CA SER A 20 12.19 -4.16 -0.89
C SER A 20 11.63 -3.43 0.32
N TRP A 21 10.56 -2.66 0.09
CA TRP A 21 9.82 -1.97 1.14
C TRP A 21 8.68 -2.86 1.64
N TYR A 22 8.57 -2.97 2.97
CA TYR A 22 7.56 -3.77 3.64
C TYR A 22 6.69 -2.93 4.54
N ILE A 23 5.40 -3.26 4.60
CA ILE A 23 4.52 -2.82 5.68
C ILE A 23 4.55 -3.87 6.77
N ARG A 24 4.82 -3.47 8.01
CA ARG A 24 4.89 -4.35 9.18
C ARG A 24 3.50 -4.81 9.66
N THR A 25 2.75 -5.50 8.80
CA THR A 25 1.39 -5.98 9.08
C THR A 25 1.35 -7.00 10.21
N THR A 26 2.47 -7.68 10.49
CA THR A 26 2.59 -8.57 11.66
C THR A 26 2.33 -7.85 12.98
N ALA A 27 2.61 -6.55 13.07
CA ALA A 27 2.38 -5.76 14.29
C ALA A 27 0.89 -5.51 14.59
N VAL A 28 0.01 -5.68 13.60
CA VAL A 28 -1.44 -5.55 13.76
C VAL A 28 -2.18 -6.86 13.55
N LYS A 29 -1.47 -7.99 13.51
CA LYS A 29 -2.05 -9.32 13.27
C LYS A 29 -3.21 -9.65 14.21
N ASP A 30 -3.00 -9.44 15.51
CA ASP A 30 -4.01 -9.79 16.51
C ASP A 30 -5.26 -8.91 16.38
N ARG A 31 -5.08 -7.62 16.03
CA ARG A 31 -6.19 -6.71 15.70
C ARG A 31 -6.92 -7.13 14.42
N MET A 32 -6.20 -7.60 13.39
CA MET A 32 -6.84 -8.11 12.17
C MET A 32 -7.68 -9.36 12.48
N LEU A 33 -7.21 -10.24 13.35
CA LEU A 33 -7.98 -11.41 13.80
C LEU A 33 -9.21 -11.01 14.62
N GLU A 34 -9.09 -9.99 15.48
CA GLU A 34 -10.23 -9.43 16.22
C GLU A 34 -11.28 -8.81 15.30
N ASN A 35 -10.86 -7.97 14.36
CA ASN A 35 -11.73 -7.36 13.36
C ASN A 35 -12.41 -8.43 12.48
N ASN A 36 -11.66 -9.45 12.06
CA ASN A 36 -12.20 -10.57 11.27
C ASN A 36 -13.33 -11.31 12.01
N ARG A 37 -13.27 -11.45 13.33
CA ARG A 37 -14.34 -12.10 14.13
C ARG A 37 -15.64 -11.29 14.15
N GLN A 38 -15.57 -9.99 13.86
CA GLN A 38 -16.75 -9.11 13.80
C GLN A 38 -17.43 -9.14 12.42
N VAL A 39 -16.74 -9.67 11.40
CA VAL A 39 -17.28 -9.77 10.03
C VAL A 39 -18.24 -10.95 9.94
N ASN A 40 -19.45 -10.70 9.45
CA ASN A 40 -20.45 -11.73 9.17
C ASN A 40 -20.18 -12.39 7.80
N TRP A 41 -19.26 -13.35 7.76
CA TRP A 41 -18.89 -14.06 6.53
C TRP A 41 -20.01 -14.96 6.00
N HIS A 42 -20.18 -14.98 4.68
CA HIS A 42 -21.12 -15.88 3.98
C HIS A 42 -20.37 -16.62 2.85
N PRO A 43 -20.08 -17.92 3.00
CA PRO A 43 -20.46 -18.77 4.14
C PRO A 43 -19.52 -18.58 5.36
N PRO A 44 -20.00 -18.84 6.60
CA PRO A 44 -19.27 -18.51 7.84
C PRO A 44 -17.89 -19.16 7.97
N GLU A 45 -17.72 -20.37 7.44
CA GLU A 45 -16.46 -21.13 7.47
C GLU A 45 -15.30 -20.45 6.73
N ILE A 46 -15.56 -19.47 5.86
CA ILE A 46 -14.50 -18.69 5.21
C ILE A 46 -13.77 -17.81 6.23
N GLY A 47 -14.52 -17.20 7.15
CA GLY A 47 -13.99 -16.27 8.15
C GLY A 47 -13.07 -16.96 9.16
N THR A 48 -13.47 -18.14 9.66
CA THR A 48 -12.65 -18.93 10.60
C THR A 48 -11.62 -19.81 9.91
N GLY A 49 -11.93 -20.31 8.70
CA GLY A 49 -11.06 -21.19 7.92
C GLY A 49 -10.15 -20.38 7.00
N ARG A 50 -10.42 -20.43 5.69
CA ARG A 50 -9.51 -19.94 4.64
C ARG A 50 -8.94 -18.54 4.89
N PHE A 51 -9.74 -17.59 5.36
CA PHE A 51 -9.27 -16.24 5.66
C PHE A 51 -8.66 -16.14 7.07
N GLY A 52 -9.31 -16.70 8.08
CA GLY A 52 -8.81 -16.72 9.46
C GLY A 52 -7.42 -17.35 9.59
N GLU A 53 -7.24 -18.57 9.07
CA GLU A 53 -5.95 -19.29 9.07
C GLU A 53 -4.84 -18.51 8.33
N TRP A 54 -5.21 -17.74 7.30
CA TRP A 54 -4.26 -16.88 6.60
C TRP A 54 -3.78 -15.71 7.47
N LEU A 55 -4.70 -15.08 8.20
CA LEU A 55 -4.36 -14.01 9.14
C LEU A 55 -3.53 -14.54 10.31
N GLU A 56 -3.77 -15.76 10.79
CA GLU A 56 -2.96 -16.38 11.85
C GLU A 56 -1.49 -16.54 11.43
N GLY A 57 -1.27 -16.93 10.17
CA GLY A 57 0.03 -17.05 9.52
C GLY A 57 0.54 -15.78 8.85
N ASN A 58 -0.01 -14.60 9.17
CA ASN A 58 0.33 -13.36 8.48
C ASN A 58 1.83 -13.06 8.53
N VAL A 59 2.37 -12.66 7.38
CA VAL A 59 3.73 -12.15 7.20
C VAL A 59 3.68 -10.69 6.78
N ASP A 60 4.78 -9.95 6.99
CA ASP A 60 4.86 -8.56 6.57
C ASP A 60 4.64 -8.43 5.06
N TRP A 61 3.88 -7.41 4.68
CA TRP A 61 3.46 -7.22 3.29
C TRP A 61 4.58 -6.57 2.50
N ALA A 62 5.18 -7.32 1.57
CA ALA A 62 6.09 -6.79 0.56
C ALA A 62 5.33 -5.83 -0.37
N LEU A 63 5.53 -4.52 -0.18
CA LEU A 63 4.78 -3.45 -0.83
C LEU A 63 5.39 -3.02 -2.16
N SER A 64 6.71 -2.88 -2.21
CA SER A 64 7.36 -2.29 -3.40
C SER A 64 7.34 -3.22 -4.60
N ARG A 65 7.27 -2.64 -5.80
CA ARG A 65 7.30 -3.34 -7.08
C ARG A 65 8.25 -2.62 -8.05
N ASP A 66 9.15 -3.37 -8.68
CA ASP A 66 10.00 -2.86 -9.77
C ASP A 66 9.22 -2.83 -11.07
N ARG A 67 8.31 -1.85 -11.20
CA ARG A 67 7.42 -1.68 -12.35
C ARG A 67 7.32 -0.21 -12.73
N TYR A 68 6.80 0.03 -13.92
CA TYR A 68 6.66 1.37 -14.48
C TYR A 68 5.27 1.99 -14.26
N TRP A 69 4.21 1.17 -14.26
CA TRP A 69 2.82 1.62 -14.14
C TRP A 69 2.23 1.21 -12.79
N GLY A 70 1.85 2.20 -11.99
CA GLY A 70 1.29 2.07 -10.64
C GLY A 70 1.58 3.32 -9.81
N THR A 71 0.94 3.43 -8.65
CA THR A 71 1.16 4.54 -7.71
C THR A 71 2.63 4.60 -7.28
N PRO A 72 3.37 5.68 -7.55
CA PRO A 72 4.76 5.80 -7.13
C PRO A 72 4.88 5.78 -5.60
N LEU A 73 5.86 5.03 -5.06
CA LEU A 73 6.13 5.02 -3.62
C LEU A 73 6.69 6.41 -3.21
N PRO A 74 6.05 7.16 -2.29
CA PRO A 74 6.35 8.57 -2.07
C PRO A 74 7.50 8.76 -1.05
N ILE A 75 8.61 8.06 -1.29
CA ILE A 75 9.81 8.10 -0.44
C ILE A 75 10.96 8.68 -1.24
N TRP A 76 11.56 9.74 -0.73
CA TRP A 76 12.79 10.32 -1.25
C TRP A 76 13.96 9.90 -0.36
N LEU A 77 15.03 9.45 -0.99
CA LEU A 77 16.29 9.03 -0.37
C LEU A 77 17.38 10.03 -0.77
N CYS A 78 18.28 10.35 0.15
CA CYS A 78 19.46 11.13 -0.18
C CYS A 78 20.44 10.28 -1.00
N ASP A 79 21.01 10.85 -2.07
CA ASP A 79 22.02 10.18 -2.89
C ASP A 79 23.45 10.15 -2.29
N ALA A 80 23.65 10.79 -1.13
CA ALA A 80 24.91 10.79 -0.40
C ALA A 80 24.88 9.94 0.89
N GLU A 81 23.71 9.83 1.55
CA GLU A 81 23.54 9.14 2.83
C GLU A 81 22.19 8.39 2.87
N ASP A 82 22.22 7.07 2.72
CA ASP A 82 21.02 6.23 2.56
C ASP A 82 20.05 6.30 3.76
N GLU A 83 20.56 6.61 4.96
CA GLU A 83 19.74 6.77 6.16
C GLU A 83 18.81 8.00 6.10
N HIS A 84 19.16 9.01 5.30
CA HIS A 84 18.36 10.21 5.12
C HIS A 84 17.22 9.95 4.13
N ARG A 85 16.04 9.69 4.69
CA ARG A 85 14.81 9.47 3.92
C ARG A 85 13.68 10.39 4.38
N GLU A 86 12.91 10.89 3.42
CA GLU A 86 11.69 11.65 3.67
C GLU A 86 10.49 10.96 2.99
N VAL A 87 9.35 10.95 3.68
CA VAL A 87 8.07 10.44 3.14
C VAL A 87 7.21 11.67 2.87
N VAL A 88 6.68 11.81 1.65
CA VAL A 88 5.83 12.93 1.27
C VAL A 88 4.36 12.51 1.31
N GLY A 89 3.55 13.19 2.11
CA GLY A 89 2.16 12.84 2.37
C GLY A 89 1.12 13.59 1.54
N SER A 90 1.51 14.65 0.81
CA SER A 90 0.58 15.45 0.00
C SER A 90 1.29 16.22 -1.12
N TYR A 91 0.53 16.69 -2.12
CA TYR A 91 1.08 17.58 -3.15
C TYR A 91 1.49 18.96 -2.60
N ALA A 92 0.85 19.44 -1.54
CA ALA A 92 1.25 20.67 -0.87
C ALA A 92 2.64 20.52 -0.22
N GLU A 93 2.89 19.38 0.44
CA GLU A 93 4.21 19.05 0.97
C GLU A 93 5.24 18.88 -0.14
N LEU A 94 4.91 18.16 -1.21
CA LEU A 94 5.77 17.99 -2.38
C LEU A 94 6.17 19.35 -2.98
N ALA A 95 5.20 20.26 -3.15
CA ALA A 95 5.44 21.60 -3.67
C ALA A 95 6.32 22.44 -2.73
N GLY A 96 6.18 22.27 -1.41
CA GLY A 96 7.03 22.91 -0.42
C GLY A 96 8.50 22.46 -0.48
N ARG A 97 8.76 21.26 -1.00
CA ARG A 97 10.12 20.68 -1.11
C ARG A 97 10.74 20.91 -2.49
N ALA A 98 10.02 20.55 -3.55
CA ALA A 98 10.52 20.54 -4.93
C ALA A 98 10.23 21.84 -5.70
N GLY A 99 9.43 22.76 -5.12
CA GLY A 99 8.93 23.96 -5.77
C GLY A 99 7.52 23.78 -6.36
N PRO A 100 6.92 24.85 -6.91
CA PRO A 100 5.55 24.82 -7.41
C PRO A 100 5.32 23.72 -8.45
N LEU A 101 4.22 22.97 -8.29
CA LEU A 101 3.76 21.98 -9.26
C LEU A 101 2.92 22.69 -10.34
N SER A 102 2.94 22.17 -11.57
CA SER A 102 2.11 22.71 -12.66
C SER A 102 0.63 22.37 -12.44
N ASP A 103 -0.27 23.15 -13.07
CA ASP A 103 -1.72 22.91 -13.01
C ASP A 103 -2.11 21.55 -13.63
N ASP A 104 -1.30 21.03 -14.54
CA ASP A 104 -1.44 19.73 -15.20
C ASP A 104 -0.51 18.65 -14.61
N PHE A 105 -0.04 18.83 -13.38
CA PHE A 105 0.88 17.91 -12.73
C PHE A 105 0.31 16.49 -12.66
N ASP A 106 1.04 15.56 -13.28
CA ASP A 106 0.73 14.13 -13.25
C ASP A 106 1.65 13.43 -12.24
N PRO A 107 1.14 12.84 -11.15
CA PRO A 107 1.95 12.21 -10.11
C PRO A 107 2.53 10.85 -10.50
N HIS A 108 2.54 10.46 -11.78
CA HIS A 108 3.13 9.21 -12.26
C HIS A 108 4.65 9.31 -12.44
N LYS A 109 5.32 8.15 -12.43
CA LYS A 109 6.79 8.02 -12.42
C LYS A 109 7.54 9.01 -13.33
N PRO A 110 7.21 9.17 -14.63
CA PRO A 110 8.02 10.00 -15.51
C PRO A 110 8.10 11.46 -15.08
N ALA A 111 7.06 11.98 -14.42
CA ALA A 111 7.02 13.35 -13.96
C ALA A 111 7.51 13.47 -12.51
N ILE A 112 7.06 12.59 -11.61
CA ILE A 112 7.41 12.67 -10.19
C ILE A 112 8.87 12.28 -9.89
N ASP A 113 9.50 11.45 -10.74
CA ASP A 113 10.91 11.03 -10.55
C ASP A 113 11.91 12.17 -10.81
N GLU A 114 11.51 13.21 -11.55
CA GLU A 114 12.34 14.40 -11.83
C GLU A 114 12.35 15.40 -10.65
N LEU A 115 11.40 15.27 -9.72
CA LEU A 115 11.28 16.17 -8.58
C LEU A 115 12.34 15.82 -7.52
N THR A 116 13.27 16.75 -7.31
CA THR A 116 14.40 16.60 -6.39
C THR A 116 14.63 17.89 -5.60
N TRP A 117 15.29 17.78 -4.45
CA TRP A 117 15.68 18.93 -3.61
C TRP A 117 16.95 18.64 -2.84
N PRO A 118 17.68 19.67 -2.34
CA PRO A 118 18.83 19.47 -1.48
C PRO A 118 18.46 18.67 -0.21
N CYS A 119 19.30 17.73 0.19
CA CYS A 119 19.14 17.05 1.47
C CYS A 119 19.21 18.05 2.62
N PRO A 120 18.29 18.02 3.60
CA PRO A 120 18.33 18.95 4.72
C PRO A 120 19.48 18.68 5.71
N ALA A 121 20.13 17.51 5.62
CA ALA A 121 21.10 17.04 6.60
C ALA A 121 22.54 16.93 6.07
N CYS A 122 22.74 16.89 4.75
CA CYS A 122 24.06 16.83 4.12
C CYS A 122 24.05 17.51 2.74
N ASP A 123 25.20 17.51 2.05
CA ASP A 123 25.35 18.15 0.74
C ASP A 123 24.76 17.33 -0.43
N GLY A 124 24.03 16.24 -0.14
CA GLY A 124 23.40 15.39 -1.13
C GLY A 124 22.08 15.93 -1.69
N THR A 125 21.48 15.18 -2.61
CA THR A 125 20.18 15.47 -3.22
C THR A 125 19.17 14.39 -2.85
N MET A 126 17.97 14.80 -2.45
CA MET A 126 16.84 13.91 -2.22
C MET A 126 16.23 13.49 -3.56
N ARG A 127 16.14 12.18 -3.81
CA ARG A 127 15.61 11.58 -5.04
C ARG A 127 14.60 10.48 -4.69
N ARG A 128 13.50 10.40 -5.44
CA ARG A 128 12.49 9.37 -5.18
C ARG A 128 13.04 7.97 -5.41
N THR A 129 12.68 7.03 -4.56
CA THR A 129 12.96 5.59 -4.75
C THR A 129 12.32 5.08 -6.06
N PRO A 130 12.95 4.17 -6.83
CA PRO A 130 12.48 3.81 -8.17
C PRO A 130 11.25 2.89 -8.17
N GLU A 131 10.71 2.46 -7.05
CA GLU A 131 9.61 1.50 -6.99
C GLU A 131 8.24 2.15 -7.09
N VAL A 132 7.26 1.37 -7.54
CA VAL A 132 5.83 1.65 -7.39
C VAL A 132 5.22 0.74 -6.33
N ILE A 133 4.00 1.05 -5.94
CA ILE A 133 3.23 0.33 -4.92
C ILE A 133 2.52 -0.88 -5.54
N ASP A 134 2.36 -1.94 -4.75
CA ASP A 134 1.51 -3.09 -5.06
C ASP A 134 0.05 -2.69 -5.34
N ALA A 135 -0.54 -3.13 -6.44
CA ALA A 135 -1.91 -2.75 -6.84
C ALA A 135 -2.99 -3.19 -5.83
N TRP A 136 -2.69 -4.18 -4.98
CA TRP A 136 -3.57 -4.55 -3.87
C TRP A 136 -3.67 -3.47 -2.79
N PHE A 137 -2.66 -2.62 -2.65
CA PHE A 137 -2.70 -1.45 -1.78
C PHE A 137 -3.66 -0.40 -2.34
N ASP A 138 -3.58 -0.10 -3.64
CA ASP A 138 -4.51 0.85 -4.28
C ASP A 138 -5.97 0.40 -4.09
N SER A 139 -6.26 -0.86 -4.38
CA SER A 139 -7.61 -1.42 -4.21
C SER A 139 -8.06 -1.50 -2.74
N GLY A 140 -7.14 -1.78 -1.81
CA GLY A 140 -7.46 -1.82 -0.38
C GLY A 140 -7.61 -0.44 0.26
N ALA A 141 -6.99 0.60 -0.31
CA ALA A 141 -7.14 2.00 0.12
C ALA A 141 -8.45 2.63 -0.38
N MET A 142 -9.16 1.98 -1.31
CA MET A 142 -10.40 2.46 -1.93
C MET A 142 -11.43 3.06 -0.94
N PRO A 143 -11.70 2.47 0.25
CA PRO A 143 -12.68 3.04 1.18
C PRO A 143 -12.38 4.49 1.60
N PHE A 144 -11.11 4.87 1.63
CA PHE A 144 -10.64 6.21 2.00
C PHE A 144 -10.34 7.05 0.75
N ALA A 145 -9.55 6.49 -0.18
CA ALA A 145 -9.02 7.21 -1.33
C ALA A 145 -10.11 7.72 -2.28
N GLN A 146 -11.24 7.02 -2.41
CA GLN A 146 -12.35 7.46 -3.27
C GLN A 146 -12.96 8.80 -2.85
N TRP A 147 -12.82 9.17 -1.58
CA TRP A 147 -13.35 10.41 -1.00
C TRP A 147 -12.26 11.48 -0.87
N HIS A 148 -11.06 11.25 -1.40
CA HIS A 148 -9.92 12.13 -1.19
C HIS A 148 -9.60 12.34 0.31
N TYR A 149 -9.99 11.41 1.17
CA TYR A 149 -9.65 11.42 2.60
C TYR A 149 -8.12 11.30 2.76
N PRO A 150 -7.48 12.07 3.66
CA PRO A 150 -8.08 12.93 4.69
C PRO A 150 -8.25 14.41 4.29
N PHE A 151 -8.11 14.75 3.01
CA PHE A 151 -8.10 16.16 2.57
C PHE A 151 -9.51 16.72 2.37
N GLU A 152 -10.44 15.90 1.89
CA GLU A 152 -11.81 16.29 1.55
C GLU A 152 -12.83 15.22 1.99
N ASP A 153 -14.11 15.56 1.91
CA ASP A 153 -15.28 14.66 2.06
C ASP A 153 -15.29 13.73 3.28
N GLU A 154 -14.71 14.17 4.41
CA GLU A 154 -14.67 13.43 5.67
C GLU A 154 -16.07 12.95 6.11
N ALA A 155 -17.10 13.79 5.95
CA ALA A 155 -18.47 13.42 6.30
C ALA A 155 -19.04 12.31 5.41
N ALA A 156 -18.66 12.26 4.12
CA ALA A 156 -19.06 11.18 3.23
C ALA A 156 -18.33 9.89 3.59
N TRP A 157 -17.01 9.96 3.81
CA TRP A 157 -16.22 8.84 4.30
C TRP A 157 -16.80 8.26 5.60
N ALA A 158 -17.03 9.10 6.61
CA ALA A 158 -17.56 8.67 7.92
C ALA A 158 -18.96 8.05 7.84
N ARG A 159 -19.76 8.42 6.83
CA ARG A 159 -21.08 7.81 6.59
C ARG A 159 -20.97 6.43 5.93
N HIS A 160 -19.92 6.19 5.16
CA HIS A 160 -19.75 4.99 4.34
C HIS A 160 -18.73 4.00 4.90
N PHE A 161 -18.00 4.36 5.95
CA PHE A 161 -17.07 3.50 6.66
C PHE A 161 -17.55 3.22 8.09
N PRO A 162 -17.61 1.94 8.54
CA PRO A 162 -17.38 0.72 7.77
C PRO A 162 -18.56 0.39 6.82
N ALA A 163 -18.27 -0.24 5.67
CA ALA A 163 -19.28 -0.64 4.71
C ALA A 163 -20.16 -1.80 5.23
N ASP A 164 -21.45 -1.80 4.87
CA ASP A 164 -22.41 -2.82 5.31
C ASP A 164 -22.25 -4.18 4.61
N PHE A 165 -21.80 -4.19 3.34
CA PHE A 165 -21.74 -5.40 2.52
C PHE A 165 -20.75 -5.28 1.36
N ILE A 166 -20.02 -6.37 1.09
CA ILE A 166 -19.20 -6.60 -0.11
C ILE A 166 -19.41 -8.04 -0.60
N ALA A 167 -19.29 -8.28 -1.90
CA ALA A 167 -19.41 -9.62 -2.48
C ALA A 167 -18.47 -9.79 -3.67
N GLU A 168 -17.51 -10.69 -3.53
CA GLU A 168 -16.53 -11.03 -4.57
C GLU A 168 -16.23 -12.55 -4.55
N GLY A 169 -15.44 -13.01 -5.52
CA GLY A 169 -15.00 -14.40 -5.60
C GLY A 169 -14.17 -14.88 -4.41
N LEU A 170 -14.15 -16.20 -4.18
CA LEU A 170 -13.40 -16.83 -3.09
C LEU A 170 -11.89 -16.54 -3.14
N ASP A 171 -11.35 -16.30 -4.34
CA ASP A 171 -9.97 -15.90 -4.57
C ASP A 171 -9.61 -14.59 -3.85
N GLN A 172 -10.57 -13.71 -3.57
CA GLN A 172 -10.33 -12.45 -2.86
C GLN A 172 -9.91 -12.60 -1.40
N THR A 173 -10.03 -13.81 -0.83
CA THR A 173 -9.41 -14.16 0.47
C THR A 173 -7.88 -14.04 0.48
N ARG A 174 -7.25 -13.86 -0.70
CA ARG A 174 -5.80 -13.62 -0.87
C ARG A 174 -5.49 -12.33 -1.62
N GLY A 175 -6.50 -11.51 -1.88
CA GLY A 175 -6.40 -10.25 -2.62
C GLY A 175 -7.11 -9.14 -1.85
N TRP A 176 -8.21 -8.64 -2.42
CA TRP A 176 -8.90 -7.44 -1.94
C TRP A 176 -9.40 -7.52 -0.50
N PHE A 177 -9.94 -8.67 -0.06
CA PHE A 177 -10.40 -8.80 1.33
C PHE A 177 -9.26 -8.66 2.34
N TYR A 178 -8.08 -9.17 2.00
CA TYR A 178 -6.89 -9.02 2.84
C TYR A 178 -6.43 -7.57 2.89
N SER A 179 -6.30 -6.91 1.73
CA SER A 179 -5.80 -5.53 1.71
C SER A 179 -6.76 -4.55 2.38
N LEU A 180 -8.07 -4.71 2.21
CA LEU A 180 -9.09 -3.97 2.97
C LEU A 180 -8.91 -4.15 4.48
N MET A 181 -8.84 -5.41 4.96
CA MET A 181 -8.69 -5.73 6.37
C MET A 181 -7.40 -5.14 6.96
N ALA A 182 -6.27 -5.32 6.26
CA ALA A 182 -4.98 -4.85 6.71
C ALA A 182 -4.94 -3.31 6.79
N ILE A 183 -5.35 -2.61 5.73
CA ILE A 183 -5.31 -1.14 5.68
C ILE A 183 -6.26 -0.54 6.69
N ALA A 184 -7.51 -1.00 6.76
CA ALA A 184 -8.47 -0.51 7.75
C ALA A 184 -7.96 -0.69 9.18
N THR A 185 -7.40 -1.86 9.50
CA THR A 185 -6.87 -2.14 10.85
C THR A 185 -5.68 -1.24 11.21
N MET A 186 -4.85 -0.86 10.23
CA MET A 186 -3.71 0.04 10.45
C MET A 186 -4.14 1.50 10.59
N MET A 187 -5.13 1.93 9.81
CA MET A 187 -5.55 3.33 9.74
C MET A 187 -6.45 3.78 10.90
N GLY A 188 -7.04 2.84 11.64
CA GLY A 188 -7.86 3.14 12.83
C GLY A 188 -9.28 2.68 12.66
#